data_AF-A0A3N4Z113-F1
#
_entry.id   AF-A0A3N4Z113-F1
#
_cell.length_a   1.000
_cell.length_b   1.000
_cell.length_c   1.000
_cell.angle_alpha   90.00
_cell.angle_beta   90.00
_cell.angle_gamma   90.00
#
_symmetry.space_group_name_H-M   'P 1'
#
loop_
_entity.id
_entity.type
_entity.pdbx_description
1 polymer ?
#
loop_
_entity_poly.entity_id
_entity_poly.type
_entity_poly.pdbx_seq_one_letter_code
_entity_poly.pdbx_strand_id
1 'polypeptide(L)'
;MTYTTARPAPARRLPLAALALLVALALALASVTVAAPARASTADVADRIFALVNAERAKRSLPQLQRIPELDKVAQPWSAQQAATRTMAHNPSYLSQYPAGWLKASENVAWTSSSVATGDRFMEMWMASEGHRNNILNPYITHAGIGVAATSSGDRLYATQNFAQYPSSVTFKPAVTTAVQRLAGTDRYATSVAISRATYAPGVPAVYLANGVSSVDALSAASAAGRDSSPVLLTPAGSLPAATATEIDRLNPARIVVLGDTRSISAAVEERLRAYGPVTRLSGPDRFSTSAAISRAAFAPGVKVAYIANGLTFVDALSAAPVAGRDGAPVLLTQTGGLPAPIATELARLRPAKIVILGDGASVSSAVEAQLRTYAPVERRSGDNRYATSAALSRASFPAGLPVVYVANGQTNVDALSAAPVAGMKEVPVLISQTSSVPPWILDELRRLDPGKIVVLGDTNSIGAGVVDTLSRIG
;
A
#
# COMPACT_ATOMS: atom_id res chain seq x y z
N MET A 1 44.67 -36.48 73.07
CA MET A 1 43.98 -36.66 71.78
C MET A 1 42.49 -36.51 72.03
N THR A 2 41.98 -35.30 71.82
CA THR A 2 40.60 -34.89 72.03
C THR A 2 40.08 -34.36 70.70
N TYR A 3 39.08 -35.05 70.13
CA TYR A 3 38.43 -34.66 68.87
C TYR A 3 37.47 -33.51 69.14
N THR A 4 37.74 -32.34 68.56
CA THR A 4 36.82 -31.20 68.53
C THR A 4 36.13 -31.16 67.16
N THR A 5 34.83 -31.39 67.14
CA THR A 5 33.98 -31.37 65.95
C THR A 5 33.57 -29.92 65.61
N ALA A 6 33.99 -29.43 64.44
CA ALA A 6 33.57 -28.13 63.93
C ALA A 6 32.18 -28.23 63.26
N ARG A 7 31.26 -27.33 63.63
CA ARG A 7 29.91 -27.20 63.04
C ARG A 7 29.98 -26.64 61.60
N PRO A 8 29.11 -27.09 60.67
CA PRO A 8 29.01 -26.48 59.35
C PRO A 8 28.29 -25.13 59.41
N ALA A 9 28.71 -24.20 58.54
CA ALA A 9 28.12 -22.87 58.36
C ALA A 9 26.69 -22.95 57.77
N PRO A 10 25.80 -21.97 58.05
CA PRO A 10 24.44 -21.98 57.55
C PRO A 10 24.39 -21.70 56.03
N ALA A 11 23.60 -22.51 55.32
CA ALA A 11 23.32 -22.32 53.90
C ALA A 11 22.55 -21.01 53.66
N ARG A 12 23.08 -20.13 52.81
CA ARG A 12 22.38 -18.92 52.33
C ARG A 12 21.18 -19.34 51.50
N ARG A 13 19.97 -19.14 52.03
CA ARG A 13 18.73 -19.26 51.25
C ARG A 13 18.62 -18.05 50.31
N LEU A 14 18.58 -18.29 49.00
CA LEU A 14 18.20 -17.27 48.01
C LEU A 14 16.76 -16.80 48.31
N PRO A 15 16.48 -15.49 48.27
CA PRO A 15 15.13 -14.98 48.47
C PRO A 15 14.21 -15.50 47.36
N LEU A 16 12.99 -15.93 47.72
CA LEU A 16 11.96 -16.47 46.81
C LEU A 16 11.68 -15.59 45.57
N ALA A 17 12.02 -14.30 45.61
CA ALA A 17 11.94 -13.38 44.48
C ALA A 17 12.93 -13.70 43.33
N ALA A 18 14.09 -14.31 43.62
CA ALA A 18 15.10 -14.64 42.62
C ALA A 18 14.76 -15.90 41.82
N LEU A 19 13.94 -16.80 42.37
CA LEU A 19 13.47 -18.01 41.67
C LEU A 19 12.27 -17.72 40.75
N ALA A 20 11.43 -16.74 41.11
CA ALA A 20 10.32 -16.28 40.26
C ALA A 20 10.80 -15.56 38.99
N LEU A 21 11.95 -14.86 39.06
CA LEU A 21 12.52 -14.15 37.90
C LEU A 21 13.17 -15.09 36.87
N LEU A 22 13.70 -16.24 37.29
CA LEU A 22 14.30 -17.24 36.39
C LEU A 22 13.25 -18.12 35.68
N VAL A 23 12.08 -18.38 36.30
CA VAL A 23 10.96 -19.06 35.63
C VAL A 23 10.23 -18.12 34.66
N ALA A 24 10.11 -16.82 34.99
CA ALA A 24 9.56 -15.82 34.07
C ALA A 24 10.45 -15.56 32.85
N LEU A 25 11.78 -15.71 32.97
CA LEU A 25 12.72 -15.54 31.86
C LEU A 25 12.85 -16.82 31.00
N ALA A 26 12.59 -18.00 31.54
CA ALA A 26 12.56 -19.26 30.78
C ALA A 26 11.25 -19.47 29.98
N LEU A 27 10.15 -18.81 30.36
CA LEU A 27 8.88 -18.82 29.61
C LEU A 27 8.78 -17.69 28.55
N ALA A 28 9.73 -16.75 28.50
CA ALA A 28 9.77 -15.67 27.51
C ALA A 28 10.66 -15.98 26.29
N LEU A 29 11.24 -17.18 26.20
CA LEU A 29 12.15 -17.62 25.11
C LEU A 29 11.54 -18.67 24.18
N ALA A 30 10.24 -18.96 24.30
CA ALA A 30 9.55 -19.90 23.41
C ALA A 30 8.27 -19.27 22.85
N SER A 31 8.41 -18.28 21.97
CA SER A 31 7.44 -17.92 20.91
C SER A 31 8.01 -16.83 20.00
N VAL A 32 9.23 -17.02 19.47
CA VAL A 32 9.53 -16.39 18.19
C VAL A 32 8.76 -17.20 17.16
N THR A 33 7.52 -16.82 16.91
CA THR A 33 6.81 -17.30 15.72
C THR A 33 7.55 -16.71 14.53
N VAL A 34 8.45 -17.49 13.94
CA VAL A 34 8.90 -17.22 12.57
C VAL A 34 7.61 -17.24 11.75
N ALA A 35 7.18 -16.05 11.30
CA ALA A 35 6.04 -15.96 10.40
C ALA A 35 6.31 -16.93 9.24
N ALA A 36 5.41 -17.88 9.03
CA ALA A 36 5.53 -18.79 7.90
C ALA A 36 5.68 -17.93 6.63
N PRO A 37 6.55 -18.31 5.68
CA PRO A 37 6.73 -17.56 4.44
C PRO A 37 5.36 -17.31 3.82
N ALA A 38 5.10 -16.06 3.41
CA ALA A 38 3.84 -15.69 2.78
C ALA A 38 3.58 -16.65 1.60
N ARG A 39 2.41 -17.29 1.62
CA ARG A 39 2.02 -18.23 0.57
C ARG A 39 1.97 -17.47 -0.75
N ALA A 40 2.59 -18.01 -1.80
CA ALA A 40 2.56 -17.42 -3.14
C ALA A 40 1.10 -17.16 -3.56
N SER A 41 0.84 -16.01 -4.18
CA SER A 41 -0.50 -15.69 -4.67
C SER A 41 -0.88 -16.67 -5.79
N THR A 42 -2.18 -16.86 -6.05
CA THR A 42 -2.60 -17.70 -7.18
C THR A 42 -2.12 -17.15 -8.53
N ALA A 43 -1.93 -15.83 -8.63
CA ALA A 43 -1.35 -15.19 -9.80
C ALA A 43 0.14 -15.57 -9.98
N ASP A 44 0.92 -15.58 -8.89
CA ASP A 44 2.34 -15.99 -8.92
C ASP A 44 2.45 -17.46 -9.36
N VAL A 45 1.53 -18.31 -8.92
CA VAL A 45 1.44 -19.71 -9.35
C VAL A 45 1.13 -19.80 -10.84
N ALA A 46 0.20 -19.00 -11.36
CA ALA A 46 -0.14 -18.95 -12.79
C ALA A 46 1.07 -18.51 -13.64
N ASP A 47 1.83 -17.52 -13.18
CA ASP A 47 3.04 -17.03 -13.85
C ASP A 47 4.14 -18.09 -13.86
N ARG A 48 4.37 -18.73 -12.71
CA ARG A 48 5.33 -19.83 -12.61
C ARG A 48 4.96 -20.98 -13.54
N ILE A 49 3.69 -21.35 -13.62
CA ILE A 49 3.19 -22.35 -14.56
C ILE A 49 3.54 -21.95 -15.99
N PHE A 50 3.23 -20.72 -16.41
CA PHE A 50 3.47 -20.28 -17.78
C PHE A 50 4.97 -20.27 -18.13
N ALA A 51 5.81 -19.79 -17.21
CA ALA A 51 7.26 -19.82 -17.36
C ALA A 51 7.79 -21.25 -17.52
N LEU A 52 7.28 -22.19 -16.72
CA LEU A 52 7.67 -23.61 -16.78
C LEU A 52 7.19 -24.31 -18.06
N VAL A 53 6.01 -23.95 -18.58
CA VAL A 53 5.54 -24.40 -19.90
C VAL A 53 6.56 -24.03 -20.98
N ASN A 54 6.98 -22.77 -21.02
CA ASN A 54 7.96 -22.33 -22.00
C ASN A 54 9.36 -22.90 -21.76
N ALA A 55 9.74 -23.17 -20.50
CA ALA A 55 10.98 -23.88 -20.19
C ALA A 55 10.98 -25.33 -20.71
N GLU A 56 9.88 -26.06 -20.55
CA GLU A 56 9.74 -27.43 -21.08
C GLU A 56 9.73 -27.49 -22.61
N ARG A 57 9.14 -26.48 -23.24
CA ARG A 57 9.16 -26.31 -24.70
C ARG A 57 10.57 -26.00 -25.21
N ALA A 58 11.30 -25.13 -24.51
CA ALA A 58 12.68 -24.79 -24.86
C ALA A 58 13.62 -25.99 -24.80
N LYS A 59 13.46 -26.91 -23.83
CA LYS A 59 14.22 -28.17 -23.76
C LYS A 59 14.12 -29.04 -25.02
N ARG A 60 13.12 -28.79 -25.87
CA ARG A 60 12.82 -29.53 -27.11
C ARG A 60 12.91 -28.65 -28.35
N SER A 61 13.51 -27.46 -28.23
CA SER A 61 13.63 -26.48 -29.33
C SER A 61 12.28 -26.08 -29.94
N LEU A 62 11.20 -26.12 -29.15
CA LEU A 62 9.89 -25.66 -29.58
C LEU A 62 9.75 -24.15 -29.40
N PRO A 63 9.00 -23.45 -30.28
CA PRO A 63 8.71 -22.03 -30.11
C PRO A 63 8.04 -21.75 -28.76
N GLN A 64 8.41 -20.63 -28.13
CA GLN A 64 7.73 -20.17 -26.91
C GLN A 64 6.28 -19.79 -27.23
N LEU A 65 5.38 -20.15 -26.33
CA LEU A 65 4.00 -19.67 -26.36
C LEU A 65 3.96 -18.21 -25.92
N GLN A 66 2.97 -17.49 -26.44
CA GLN A 66 2.58 -16.16 -25.96
C GLN A 66 1.40 -16.30 -24.99
N ARG A 67 1.47 -15.67 -23.81
CA ARG A 67 0.32 -15.62 -22.90
C ARG A 67 -0.56 -14.44 -23.27
N ILE A 68 -1.86 -14.67 -23.43
CA ILE A 68 -2.80 -13.61 -23.82
C ILE A 68 -3.92 -13.44 -22.79
N PRO A 69 -4.28 -12.19 -22.41
CA PRO A 69 -5.32 -11.92 -21.42
C PRO A 69 -6.67 -12.54 -21.77
N GLU A 70 -6.97 -12.71 -23.05
CA GLU A 70 -8.22 -13.28 -23.52
C GLU A 70 -8.37 -14.76 -23.15
N LEU A 71 -7.29 -15.54 -23.20
CA LEU A 71 -7.33 -16.93 -22.75
C LEU A 71 -7.26 -17.03 -21.22
N ASP A 72 -6.59 -16.08 -20.54
CA ASP A 72 -6.66 -15.98 -19.07
C ASP A 72 -8.12 -15.75 -18.60
N LYS A 73 -8.90 -14.95 -19.33
CA LYS A 73 -10.34 -14.72 -19.07
C LYS A 73 -11.20 -15.98 -19.24
N VAL A 74 -10.69 -17.01 -19.92
CA VAL A 74 -11.33 -18.33 -20.00
C VAL A 74 -10.86 -19.23 -18.86
N ALA A 75 -9.55 -19.28 -18.64
CA ALA A 75 -8.92 -20.17 -17.68
C ALA A 75 -9.25 -19.82 -16.22
N GLN A 76 -9.22 -18.52 -15.89
CA GLN A 76 -9.36 -18.04 -14.51
C GLN A 76 -10.75 -18.29 -13.92
N PRO A 77 -11.87 -17.95 -14.60
CA PRO A 77 -13.21 -18.30 -14.10
C PRO A 77 -13.41 -19.81 -13.97
N TRP A 78 -12.84 -20.61 -14.88
CA TRP A 78 -12.96 -22.07 -14.79
C TRP A 78 -12.21 -22.64 -13.59
N SER A 79 -11.00 -22.16 -13.32
CA SER A 79 -10.28 -22.51 -12.08
C SER A 79 -11.07 -22.11 -10.83
N ALA A 80 -11.68 -20.92 -10.82
CA ALA A 80 -12.53 -20.47 -9.72
C ALA A 80 -13.77 -21.35 -9.53
N GLN A 81 -14.41 -21.77 -10.61
CA GLN A 81 -15.54 -22.71 -10.58
C GLN A 81 -15.13 -24.06 -10.00
N GLN A 82 -14.02 -24.64 -10.47
CA GLN A 82 -13.51 -25.91 -9.94
C GLN A 82 -13.15 -25.81 -8.44
N ALA A 83 -12.60 -24.67 -8.01
CA ALA A 83 -12.32 -24.42 -6.60
C ALA A 83 -13.60 -24.26 -5.75
N ALA A 84 -14.64 -23.61 -6.30
CA ALA A 84 -15.91 -23.43 -5.62
C ALA A 84 -16.69 -24.75 -5.46
N THR A 85 -16.72 -25.58 -6.51
CA THR A 85 -17.41 -26.89 -6.50
C THR A 85 -16.56 -28.02 -5.93
N ARG A 86 -15.25 -27.78 -5.76
CA ARG A 86 -14.24 -28.76 -5.36
C ARG A 86 -14.16 -29.95 -6.31
N THR A 87 -14.57 -29.77 -7.57
CA THR A 87 -14.57 -30.79 -8.62
C THR A 87 -13.57 -30.41 -9.70
N MET A 88 -12.70 -31.34 -10.08
CA MET A 88 -11.81 -31.17 -11.23
C MET A 88 -12.50 -31.71 -12.48
N ALA A 89 -12.73 -30.85 -13.46
CA ALA A 89 -13.36 -31.20 -14.72
C ALA A 89 -12.90 -30.24 -15.82
N HIS A 90 -12.95 -30.69 -17.07
CA HIS A 90 -12.75 -29.82 -18.22
C HIS A 90 -13.90 -28.85 -18.39
N ASN A 91 -13.61 -27.64 -18.88
CA ASN A 91 -14.61 -26.64 -19.21
C ASN A 91 -15.43 -27.12 -20.42
N PRO A 92 -16.75 -27.39 -20.28
CA PRO A 92 -17.53 -27.90 -21.40
C PRO A 92 -17.69 -26.88 -22.54
N SER A 93 -17.32 -25.62 -22.32
CA SER A 93 -17.53 -24.52 -23.25
C SER A 93 -16.27 -23.74 -23.60
N TYR A 94 -15.06 -24.20 -23.25
CA TYR A 94 -13.85 -23.38 -23.51
C TYR A 94 -13.69 -23.03 -24.99
N LEU A 95 -14.04 -23.95 -25.90
CA LEU A 95 -13.91 -23.73 -27.35
C LEU A 95 -14.72 -22.54 -27.86
N SER A 96 -15.93 -22.33 -27.34
CA SER A 96 -16.78 -21.20 -27.72
C SER A 96 -16.41 -19.90 -26.99
N GLN A 97 -15.61 -20.01 -25.92
CA GLN A 97 -15.12 -18.88 -25.13
C GLN A 97 -13.78 -18.34 -25.64
N TYR A 98 -13.03 -19.13 -26.41
CA TYR A 98 -11.78 -18.68 -27.01
C TYR A 98 -12.03 -17.56 -28.03
N PRO A 99 -11.14 -16.55 -28.12
CA PRO A 99 -11.19 -15.57 -29.19
C PRO A 99 -11.28 -16.22 -30.56
N ALA A 100 -12.12 -15.69 -31.45
CA ALA A 100 -12.32 -16.23 -32.78
C ALA A 100 -11.00 -16.34 -33.59
N GLY A 101 -10.96 -17.27 -34.54
CA GLY A 101 -9.82 -17.45 -35.45
C GLY A 101 -8.77 -18.47 -35.00
N TRP A 102 -9.06 -19.28 -33.97
CA TRP A 102 -8.18 -20.38 -33.57
C TRP A 102 -8.29 -21.56 -34.55
N LEU A 103 -7.18 -22.28 -34.76
CA LEU A 103 -7.10 -23.46 -35.64
C LEU A 103 -7.05 -24.77 -34.86
N LYS A 104 -6.44 -24.73 -33.68
CA LYS A 104 -6.37 -25.83 -32.72
C LYS A 104 -6.55 -25.26 -31.32
N ALA A 105 -7.17 -26.03 -30.45
CA ALA A 105 -7.40 -25.65 -29.07
C ALA A 105 -7.31 -26.89 -28.17
N SER A 106 -6.81 -26.70 -26.97
CA SER A 106 -6.84 -27.74 -25.93
C SER A 106 -6.83 -27.12 -24.53
N GLU A 107 -7.15 -27.94 -23.53
CA GLU A 107 -7.18 -27.55 -22.13
C GLU A 107 -6.46 -28.61 -21.27
N ASN A 108 -5.71 -28.14 -20.28
CA ASN A 108 -5.26 -28.95 -19.16
C ASN A 108 -5.92 -28.44 -17.87
N VAL A 109 -6.34 -29.35 -16.99
CA VAL A 109 -6.78 -29.01 -15.64
C VAL A 109 -6.04 -29.86 -14.62
N ALA A 110 -5.86 -29.32 -13.42
CA ALA A 110 -5.30 -30.06 -12.29
C ALA A 110 -5.73 -29.44 -10.98
N TRP A 111 -5.63 -30.21 -9.90
CA TRP A 111 -5.71 -29.68 -8.54
C TRP A 111 -4.59 -30.28 -7.68
N THR A 112 -4.19 -29.55 -6.64
CA THR A 112 -3.23 -30.03 -5.64
C THR A 112 -3.60 -29.51 -4.26
N SER A 113 -3.13 -30.20 -3.21
CA SER A 113 -3.18 -29.63 -1.87
C SER A 113 -2.38 -28.33 -1.85
N SER A 114 -2.99 -27.30 -1.29
CA SER A 114 -2.39 -25.99 -1.09
C SER A 114 -1.04 -26.06 -0.35
N SER A 115 -0.84 -27.06 0.52
CA SER A 115 0.38 -27.20 1.35
C SER A 115 1.63 -27.49 0.52
N VAL A 116 1.45 -27.93 -0.73
CA VAL A 116 2.52 -28.23 -1.70
C VAL A 116 2.24 -27.57 -3.06
N ALA A 117 1.29 -26.64 -3.12
CA ALA A 117 0.83 -26.03 -4.36
C ALA A 117 1.77 -24.91 -4.80
N THR A 118 2.78 -25.27 -5.60
CA THR A 118 3.59 -24.35 -6.39
C THR A 118 3.26 -24.52 -7.86
N GLY A 119 3.65 -23.54 -8.70
CA GLY A 119 3.54 -23.73 -10.16
C GLY A 119 4.35 -24.94 -10.64
N ASP A 120 5.47 -25.23 -9.98
CA ASP A 120 6.30 -26.41 -10.20
C ASP A 120 5.51 -27.71 -9.96
N ARG A 121 4.73 -27.78 -8.89
CA ARG A 121 3.93 -28.97 -8.60
C ARG A 121 2.88 -29.25 -9.68
N PHE A 122 2.20 -28.21 -10.15
CA PHE A 122 1.27 -28.36 -11.28
C PHE A 122 1.99 -28.83 -12.54
N MET A 123 3.16 -28.25 -12.81
CA MET A 123 3.96 -28.63 -13.97
C MET A 123 4.44 -30.09 -13.90
N GLU A 124 4.91 -30.55 -12.75
CA GLU A 124 5.28 -31.96 -12.54
C GLU A 124 4.12 -32.90 -12.87
N MET A 125 2.92 -32.60 -12.35
CA MET A 125 1.72 -33.40 -12.59
C MET A 125 1.33 -33.43 -14.07
N TRP A 126 1.33 -32.28 -14.75
CA TRP A 126 1.01 -32.22 -16.18
C TRP A 126 2.07 -32.89 -17.04
N MET A 127 3.35 -32.73 -16.72
CA MET A 127 4.43 -33.39 -17.46
C MET A 127 4.51 -34.88 -17.18
N ALA A 128 3.98 -35.38 -16.06
CA ALA A 128 3.84 -36.83 -15.81
C ALA A 128 2.68 -37.47 -16.61
N SER A 129 1.65 -36.70 -16.97
CA SER A 129 0.51 -37.16 -17.78
C SER A 129 0.77 -37.01 -19.27
N GLU A 130 0.63 -38.10 -20.04
CA GLU A 130 0.86 -38.06 -21.49
C GLU A 130 -0.04 -37.06 -22.22
N GLY A 131 -1.34 -37.06 -21.94
CA GLY A 131 -2.29 -36.14 -22.59
C GLY A 131 -1.98 -34.66 -22.30
N HIS A 132 -1.71 -34.32 -21.04
CA HIS A 132 -1.40 -32.94 -20.66
C HIS A 132 -0.05 -32.49 -21.22
N ARG A 133 0.95 -33.38 -21.20
CA ARG A 133 2.27 -33.16 -21.80
C ARG A 133 2.15 -32.92 -23.31
N ASN A 134 1.31 -33.68 -24.01
CA ASN A 134 1.09 -33.50 -25.44
C ASN A 134 0.47 -32.14 -25.77
N ASN A 135 -0.42 -31.61 -24.93
CA ASN A 135 -0.94 -30.24 -25.09
C ASN A 135 0.16 -29.18 -24.91
N ILE A 136 0.96 -29.28 -23.84
CA ILE A 136 2.06 -28.35 -23.53
C ILE A 136 3.13 -28.33 -24.63
N LEU A 137 3.49 -29.52 -25.14
CA LEU A 137 4.57 -29.71 -26.11
C LEU A 137 4.09 -29.72 -27.57
N ASN A 138 2.82 -29.40 -27.82
CA ASN A 138 2.31 -29.36 -29.19
C ASN A 138 3.04 -28.26 -29.99
N PRO A 139 3.75 -28.61 -31.09
CA PRO A 139 4.54 -27.64 -31.86
C PRO A 139 3.67 -26.61 -32.59
N TYR A 140 2.38 -26.89 -32.79
CA TYR A 140 1.46 -26.01 -33.51
C TYR A 140 0.78 -24.97 -32.60
N ILE A 141 0.80 -25.17 -31.28
CA ILE A 141 0.22 -24.20 -30.35
C ILE A 141 1.13 -22.98 -30.25
N THR A 142 0.49 -21.82 -30.23
CA THR A 142 1.15 -20.49 -30.31
C THR A 142 0.86 -19.64 -29.08
N HIS A 143 -0.31 -19.84 -28.46
CA HIS A 143 -0.82 -19.00 -27.37
C HIS A 143 -1.30 -19.86 -26.21
N ALA A 144 -1.26 -19.30 -25.01
CA ALA A 144 -1.87 -19.90 -23.83
C ALA A 144 -2.54 -18.86 -22.91
N GLY A 145 -3.44 -19.33 -22.06
CA GLY A 145 -3.94 -18.62 -20.90
C GLY A 145 -3.93 -19.53 -19.68
N ILE A 146 -3.63 -18.96 -18.50
CA ILE A 146 -3.49 -19.70 -17.25
C ILE A 146 -4.42 -19.11 -16.21
N GLY A 147 -5.20 -19.99 -15.58
CA GLY A 147 -6.05 -19.69 -14.45
C GLY A 147 -5.60 -20.48 -13.23
N VAL A 148 -5.65 -19.86 -12.05
CA VAL A 148 -5.41 -20.55 -10.77
C VAL A 148 -6.35 -19.99 -9.71
N ALA A 149 -7.01 -20.85 -8.96
CA ALA A 149 -7.87 -20.45 -7.85
C ALA A 149 -7.73 -21.39 -6.65
N ALA A 150 -7.86 -20.82 -5.46
CA ALA A 150 -7.89 -21.58 -4.21
C ALA A 150 -9.34 -21.83 -3.76
N THR A 151 -9.57 -22.93 -3.05
CA THR A 151 -10.82 -23.16 -2.32
C THR A 151 -11.02 -22.08 -1.25
N SER A 152 -12.26 -21.83 -0.82
CA SER A 152 -12.56 -20.89 0.28
C SER A 152 -11.84 -21.22 1.58
N SER A 153 -11.67 -22.51 1.87
CA SER A 153 -10.87 -23.03 3.00
C SER A 153 -9.36 -22.91 2.79
N GLY A 154 -8.89 -22.55 1.60
CA GLY A 154 -7.48 -22.38 1.26
C GLY A 154 -6.67 -23.68 1.29
N ASP A 155 -7.32 -24.83 1.35
CA ASP A 155 -6.69 -26.16 1.48
C ASP A 155 -6.33 -26.78 0.12
N ARG A 156 -6.95 -26.35 -0.98
CA ARG A 156 -6.66 -26.82 -2.35
C ARG A 156 -6.49 -25.66 -3.32
N LEU A 157 -5.63 -25.84 -4.31
CA LEU A 157 -5.56 -25.01 -5.50
C LEU A 157 -5.99 -25.82 -6.72
N TYR A 158 -6.72 -25.16 -7.62
CA TYR A 158 -7.11 -25.64 -8.94
C TYR A 158 -6.45 -24.76 -10.00
N ALA A 159 -5.98 -25.36 -11.08
CA ALA A 159 -5.37 -24.65 -12.19
C ALA A 159 -5.91 -25.15 -13.53
N THR A 160 -6.03 -24.22 -14.47
CA THR A 160 -6.44 -24.46 -15.86
C THR A 160 -5.38 -23.86 -16.80
N GLN A 161 -4.97 -24.62 -17.82
CA GLN A 161 -4.21 -24.10 -18.96
C GLN A 161 -5.06 -24.21 -20.21
N ASN A 162 -5.33 -23.10 -20.87
CA ASN A 162 -6.03 -23.03 -22.15
C ASN A 162 -5.00 -22.75 -23.24
N PHE A 163 -4.90 -23.62 -24.25
CA PHE A 163 -3.93 -23.53 -25.33
C PHE A 163 -4.61 -23.30 -26.67
N ALA A 164 -4.06 -22.42 -27.52
CA ALA A 164 -4.58 -22.19 -28.85
C ALA A 164 -3.48 -22.01 -29.92
N GLN A 165 -3.78 -22.48 -31.13
CA GLN A 165 -3.08 -22.08 -32.34
C GLN A 165 -3.87 -20.93 -32.99
N TYR A 166 -3.21 -19.80 -33.19
CA TYR A 166 -3.72 -18.70 -34.00
C TYR A 166 -2.82 -18.49 -35.22
N PRO A 167 -3.37 -18.18 -36.40
CA PRO A 167 -2.57 -17.75 -37.54
C PRO A 167 -1.92 -16.40 -37.24
N SER A 168 -0.79 -16.11 -37.88
CA SER A 168 -0.05 -14.85 -37.71
C SER A 168 -0.84 -13.59 -38.08
N SER A 169 -1.93 -13.73 -38.84
CA SER A 169 -2.87 -12.66 -39.16
C SER A 169 -3.76 -12.24 -37.97
N VAL A 170 -3.89 -13.08 -36.95
CA VAL A 170 -4.60 -12.74 -35.71
C VAL A 170 -3.59 -12.16 -34.74
N THR A 171 -3.67 -10.85 -34.52
CA THR A 171 -2.82 -10.14 -33.57
C THR A 171 -3.55 -9.90 -32.25
N PHE A 172 -2.95 -10.34 -31.15
CA PHE A 172 -3.38 -9.96 -29.80
C PHE A 172 -2.60 -8.74 -29.34
N LYS A 173 -3.26 -7.82 -28.61
CA LYS A 173 -2.55 -6.72 -27.96
C LYS A 173 -1.55 -7.37 -26.99
N PRO A 174 -0.24 -7.07 -27.07
CA PRO A 174 0.71 -7.53 -26.07
C PRO A 174 0.19 -7.13 -24.69
N ALA A 175 0.38 -7.98 -23.68
CA ALA A 175 0.08 -7.61 -22.30
C ALA A 175 0.84 -6.30 -22.01
N VAL A 176 0.12 -5.19 -21.83
CA VAL A 176 0.73 -3.89 -21.57
C VAL A 176 1.25 -3.94 -20.15
N THR A 177 2.57 -4.06 -20.01
CA THR A 177 3.18 -3.99 -18.70
C THR A 177 3.21 -2.52 -18.27
N THR A 178 2.41 -2.18 -17.27
CA THR A 178 2.50 -0.86 -16.63
C THR A 178 3.83 -0.79 -15.88
N ALA A 179 4.64 0.23 -16.14
CA ALA A 179 5.92 0.37 -15.47
C ALA A 179 5.69 0.58 -13.96
N VAL A 180 6.24 -0.29 -13.11
CA VAL A 180 6.16 -0.15 -11.65
C VAL A 180 7.52 0.22 -11.09
N GLN A 181 7.61 1.39 -10.47
CA GLN A 181 8.80 1.88 -9.78
C GLN A 181 8.57 1.78 -8.27
N ARG A 182 9.58 1.34 -7.51
CA ARG A 182 9.54 1.38 -6.04
C ARG A 182 10.38 2.53 -5.50
N LEU A 183 9.83 3.28 -4.54
CA LEU A 183 10.57 4.23 -3.71
C LEU A 183 10.54 3.74 -2.26
N ALA A 184 11.70 3.31 -1.76
CA ALA A 184 11.85 2.72 -0.45
C ALA A 184 13.25 2.98 0.11
N GLY A 185 13.36 3.01 1.43
CA GLY A 185 14.62 2.92 2.16
C GLY A 185 14.62 1.77 3.16
N THR A 186 15.68 1.66 3.95
CA THR A 186 15.83 0.63 5.00
C THR A 186 14.84 0.81 6.16
N ASP A 187 14.30 2.01 6.30
CA ASP A 187 13.25 2.36 7.28
C ASP A 187 12.39 3.51 6.73
N ARG A 188 11.37 3.91 7.50
CA ARG A 188 10.46 5.02 7.16
C ARG A 188 11.16 6.35 6.90
N TYR A 189 12.27 6.62 7.58
CA TYR A 189 13.02 7.87 7.44
C TYR A 189 13.77 7.87 6.10
N ALA A 190 14.46 6.76 5.80
CA ALA A 190 15.12 6.54 4.52
C ALA A 190 14.11 6.49 3.35
N THR A 191 12.90 5.95 3.54
CA THR A 191 11.82 6.01 2.54
C THR A 191 11.39 7.46 2.28
N SER A 192 11.21 8.29 3.32
CA SER A 192 10.90 9.72 3.14
C SER A 192 11.98 10.46 2.33
N VAL A 193 13.26 10.11 2.57
CA VAL A 193 14.40 10.64 1.81
C VAL A 193 14.39 10.14 0.36
N ALA A 194 14.10 8.87 0.11
CA ALA A 194 14.00 8.32 -1.25
C ALA A 194 12.90 9.00 -2.06
N ILE A 195 11.75 9.26 -1.44
CA ILE A 195 10.63 10.01 -2.05
C ILE A 195 11.06 11.45 -2.36
N SER A 196 11.75 12.09 -1.43
CA SER A 196 12.26 13.45 -1.60
C SER A 196 13.23 13.55 -2.77
N ARG A 197 14.26 12.70 -2.82
CA ARG A 197 15.27 12.68 -3.90
C ARG A 197 14.70 12.39 -5.27
N ALA A 198 13.66 11.58 -5.36
CA ALA A 198 13.00 11.27 -6.63
C ALA A 198 12.17 12.45 -7.19
N THR A 199 11.98 13.53 -6.42
CA THR A 199 11.04 14.60 -6.76
C THR A 199 11.64 16.00 -6.67
N TYR A 200 12.34 16.32 -5.59
CA TYR A 200 12.72 17.70 -5.26
C TYR A 200 14.20 17.98 -5.59
N ALA A 201 14.42 19.03 -6.37
CA ALA A 201 15.74 19.62 -6.56
C ALA A 201 16.13 20.46 -5.31
N PRO A 202 17.42 20.81 -5.14
CA PRO A 202 17.84 21.79 -4.13
C PRO A 202 17.13 23.15 -4.28
N GLY A 203 17.02 23.89 -3.17
CA GLY A 203 16.40 25.21 -3.11
C GLY A 203 14.89 25.19 -2.87
N VAL A 204 14.38 24.22 -2.10
CA VAL A 204 12.93 24.12 -1.82
C VAL A 204 12.44 25.25 -0.90
N PRO A 205 11.18 25.71 -1.04
CA PRO A 205 10.64 26.77 -0.18
C PRO A 205 10.63 26.41 1.31
N ALA A 206 10.31 25.16 1.62
CA ALA A 206 10.34 24.66 2.98
C ALA A 206 10.69 23.16 3.04
N VAL A 207 11.11 22.70 4.21
CA VAL A 207 11.01 21.29 4.60
C VAL A 207 10.04 21.17 5.75
N TYR A 208 9.04 20.32 5.61
CA TYR A 208 8.15 19.95 6.70
C TYR A 208 8.70 18.72 7.40
N LEU A 209 8.97 18.81 8.70
CA LEU A 209 9.49 17.69 9.49
C LEU A 209 8.41 17.15 10.42
N ALA A 210 8.08 15.87 10.24
CA ALA A 210 7.09 15.17 11.05
C ALA A 210 7.70 14.01 11.84
N ASN A 211 7.03 13.63 12.93
CA ASN A 211 7.36 12.41 13.66
C ASN A 211 6.95 11.19 12.82
N GLY A 212 7.90 10.29 12.54
CA GLY A 212 7.65 9.09 11.73
C GLY A 212 6.90 7.97 12.46
N VAL A 213 6.74 8.05 13.78
CA VAL A 213 6.08 7.04 14.64
C VAL A 213 4.67 7.46 15.03
N SER A 214 4.46 8.71 15.44
CA SER A 214 3.15 9.29 15.77
C SER A 214 2.80 10.39 14.78
N SER A 215 2.30 9.98 13.62
CA SER A 215 2.37 10.80 12.41
C SER A 215 1.06 11.49 12.01
N VAL A 216 0.10 11.61 12.94
CA VAL A 216 -1.23 12.20 12.65
C VAL A 216 -1.10 13.67 12.24
N ASP A 217 -0.15 14.39 12.85
CA ASP A 217 0.12 15.80 12.55
C ASP A 217 0.66 16.00 11.11
N ALA A 218 1.26 14.96 10.53
CA ALA A 218 1.77 14.99 9.16
C ALA A 218 0.64 14.98 8.11
N LEU A 219 -0.55 14.45 8.44
CA LEU A 219 -1.69 14.36 7.52
C LEU A 219 -2.16 15.76 7.10
N SER A 220 -2.35 16.66 8.08
CA SER A 220 -2.74 18.05 7.79
C SER A 220 -1.60 18.82 7.12
N ALA A 221 -0.36 18.55 7.52
CA ALA A 221 0.80 19.20 6.92
C ALA A 221 1.03 18.79 5.47
N ALA A 222 0.65 17.57 5.05
CA ALA A 222 0.87 17.13 3.68
C ALA A 222 0.13 18.01 2.66
N SER A 223 -1.06 18.52 3.01
CA SER A 223 -1.79 19.49 2.17
C SER A 223 -1.05 20.84 2.06
N ALA A 224 -0.52 21.35 3.18
CA ALA A 224 0.27 22.58 3.20
C ALA A 224 1.59 22.42 2.45
N ALA A 225 2.29 21.29 2.64
CA ALA A 225 3.55 20.99 1.98
C ALA A 225 3.38 20.80 0.47
N GLY A 226 2.31 20.13 0.02
CA GLY A 226 1.99 19.99 -1.39
C GLY A 226 1.72 21.35 -2.06
N ARG A 227 0.97 22.24 -1.38
CA ARG A 227 0.75 23.62 -1.82
C ARG A 227 2.07 24.42 -1.91
N ASP A 228 2.95 24.27 -0.93
CA ASP A 228 4.25 24.96 -0.87
C ASP A 228 5.32 24.29 -1.77
N SER A 229 4.96 23.28 -2.57
CA SER A 229 5.91 22.49 -3.39
C SER A 229 7.12 22.00 -2.58
N SER A 230 6.85 21.53 -1.36
CA SER A 230 7.83 21.27 -0.32
C SER A 230 7.72 19.84 0.20
N PRO A 231 8.84 19.14 0.48
CA PRO A 231 8.80 17.78 0.99
C PRO A 231 8.33 17.71 2.45
N VAL A 232 7.70 16.57 2.79
CA VAL A 232 7.57 16.10 4.17
C VAL A 232 8.65 15.04 4.41
N LEU A 233 9.56 15.31 5.35
CA LEU A 233 10.55 14.36 5.83
C LEU A 233 10.18 13.86 7.23
N LEU A 234 10.71 12.70 7.58
CA LEU A 234 10.40 12.05 8.86
C LEU A 234 11.60 12.01 9.80
N THR A 235 11.31 12.06 11.10
CA THR A 235 12.28 11.91 12.19
C THR A 235 11.65 11.16 13.38
N PRO A 236 12.40 10.40 14.20
CA PRO A 236 11.96 10.03 15.54
C PRO A 236 11.94 11.24 16.47
N ALA A 237 11.27 11.13 17.61
CA ALA A 237 11.04 12.25 18.52
C ALA A 237 12.35 12.84 19.12
N GLY A 238 13.28 11.98 19.51
CA GLY A 238 14.47 12.36 20.28
C GLY A 238 15.76 12.53 19.47
N SER A 239 15.77 12.20 18.18
CA SER A 239 16.99 12.25 17.37
C SER A 239 16.69 12.59 15.92
N LEU A 240 17.63 13.27 15.25
CA LEU A 240 17.60 13.53 13.82
C LEU A 240 18.50 12.51 13.10
N PRO A 241 17.95 11.56 12.31
CA PRO A 241 18.72 10.56 11.59
C PRO A 241 19.67 11.22 10.59
N ALA A 242 20.84 10.63 10.39
CA ALA A 242 21.85 11.17 9.46
C ALA A 242 21.31 11.27 8.02
N ALA A 243 20.51 10.29 7.58
CA ALA A 243 19.87 10.31 6.27
C ALA A 243 18.92 11.51 6.11
N THR A 244 18.08 11.79 7.12
CA THR A 244 17.18 12.94 7.14
C THR A 244 17.97 14.25 7.14
N ALA A 245 19.00 14.37 7.99
CA ALA A 245 19.85 15.56 8.06
C ALA A 245 20.55 15.86 6.72
N THR A 246 21.16 14.83 6.12
CA THR A 246 21.83 14.95 4.80
C THR A 246 20.84 15.35 3.71
N GLU A 247 19.60 14.86 3.78
CA GLU A 247 18.58 15.25 2.82
C GLU A 247 18.10 16.68 3.00
N ILE A 248 17.96 17.17 4.24
CA ILE A 248 17.65 18.57 4.51
C ILE A 248 18.76 19.47 3.95
N ASP A 249 20.03 19.10 4.18
CA ASP A 249 21.18 19.82 3.64
C ASP A 249 21.17 19.87 2.10
N ARG A 250 20.96 18.72 1.44
CA ARG A 250 20.83 18.64 -0.02
C ARG A 250 19.70 19.51 -0.55
N LEU A 251 18.57 19.54 0.15
CA LEU A 251 17.39 20.32 -0.24
C LEU A 251 17.60 21.82 -0.08
N ASN A 252 18.53 22.25 0.79
CA ASN A 252 18.84 23.65 1.08
C ASN A 252 17.57 24.52 1.22
N PRO A 253 16.71 24.25 2.22
CA PRO A 253 15.39 24.87 2.29
C PRO A 253 15.46 26.32 2.78
N ALA A 254 14.55 27.17 2.31
CA ALA A 254 14.44 28.55 2.83
C ALA A 254 13.94 28.60 4.29
N ARG A 255 13.20 27.58 4.74
CA ARG A 255 12.78 27.39 6.13
C ARG A 255 12.46 25.94 6.45
N ILE A 256 12.47 25.59 7.73
CA ILE A 256 12.09 24.28 8.24
C ILE A 256 10.87 24.43 9.15
N VAL A 257 9.83 23.63 8.88
CA VAL A 257 8.58 23.62 9.63
C VAL A 257 8.49 22.33 10.43
N VAL A 258 8.66 22.43 11.75
CA VAL A 258 8.54 21.30 12.69
C VAL A 258 7.06 21.12 13.07
N LEU A 259 6.56 19.90 12.94
CA LEU A 259 5.15 19.58 13.17
C LEU A 259 4.96 18.85 14.50
N GLY A 260 4.02 19.34 15.29
CA GLY A 260 3.70 18.79 16.60
C GLY A 260 4.53 19.40 17.72
N ASP A 261 4.17 19.04 18.95
CA ASP A 261 4.80 19.55 20.17
C ASP A 261 6.19 18.93 20.44
N THR A 262 6.79 19.29 21.57
CA THR A 262 8.11 18.79 21.98
C THR A 262 8.12 17.32 22.38
N ARG A 263 6.96 16.70 22.64
CA ARG A 263 6.84 15.24 22.83
C ARG A 263 6.90 14.51 21.48
N SER A 264 6.40 15.16 20.43
CA SER A 264 6.41 14.64 19.06
C SER A 264 7.77 14.83 18.41
N ILE A 265 8.37 16.01 18.51
CA ILE A 265 9.74 16.30 18.04
C ILE A 265 10.42 17.16 19.09
N SER A 266 11.42 16.62 19.78
CA SER A 266 12.09 17.27 20.91
C SER A 266 12.72 18.61 20.56
N ALA A 267 12.88 19.47 21.57
CA ALA A 267 13.60 20.73 21.42
C ALA A 267 15.07 20.51 20.98
N ALA A 268 15.68 19.38 21.36
CA ALA A 268 17.03 19.02 20.91
C ALA A 268 17.09 18.74 19.40
N VAL A 269 16.07 18.10 18.84
CA VAL A 269 15.96 17.94 17.37
C VAL A 269 15.75 19.30 16.71
N GLU A 270 14.88 20.14 17.26
CA GLU A 270 14.64 21.50 16.75
C GLU A 270 15.92 22.34 16.73
N GLU A 271 16.71 22.30 17.81
CA GLU A 271 17.99 23.00 17.90
C GLU A 271 18.96 22.53 16.81
N ARG A 272 19.08 21.21 16.60
CA ARG A 272 19.92 20.65 15.54
C ARG A 272 19.48 21.09 14.14
N LEU A 273 18.20 21.37 13.92
CA LEU A 273 17.69 21.82 12.62
C LEU A 273 18.11 23.26 12.28
N ARG A 274 18.43 24.10 13.29
CA ARG A 274 18.82 25.50 13.08
C ARG A 274 20.11 25.65 12.28
N ALA A 275 20.93 24.61 12.25
CA ALA A 275 22.11 24.54 11.38
C ALA A 275 21.78 24.52 9.88
N TYR A 276 20.54 24.17 9.51
CA TYR A 276 20.12 24.02 8.10
C TYR A 276 19.13 25.11 7.64
N GLY A 277 18.77 26.07 8.51
CA GLY A 277 17.91 27.20 8.17
C GLY A 277 16.95 27.62 9.29
N PRO A 278 16.14 28.67 9.06
CA PRO A 278 15.16 29.15 10.03
C PRO A 278 14.12 28.08 10.38
N VAL A 279 13.89 27.84 11.67
CA VAL A 279 12.98 26.80 12.15
C VAL A 279 11.71 27.43 12.75
N THR A 280 10.54 26.96 12.33
CA THR A 280 9.24 27.32 12.91
C THR A 280 8.52 26.06 13.36
N ARG A 281 7.97 26.04 14.57
CA ARG A 281 7.14 24.94 15.07
C ARG A 281 5.66 25.26 14.92
N LEU A 282 4.90 24.33 14.35
CA LEU A 282 3.44 24.35 14.29
C LEU A 282 2.88 23.23 15.15
N SER A 283 2.22 23.59 16.25
CA SER A 283 1.74 22.64 17.25
C SER A 283 0.53 23.16 18.01
N GLY A 284 -0.26 22.26 18.57
CA GLY A 284 -1.23 22.54 19.62
C GLY A 284 -1.22 21.45 20.71
N PRO A 285 -2.07 21.58 21.75
CA PRO A 285 -2.16 20.60 22.84
C PRO A 285 -2.62 19.21 22.38
N ASP A 286 -3.30 19.14 21.23
CA ASP A 286 -3.76 17.92 20.58
C ASP A 286 -3.68 18.02 19.04
N ARG A 287 -3.93 16.90 18.35
CA ARG A 287 -3.92 16.79 16.89
C ARG A 287 -4.90 17.75 16.19
N PHE A 288 -6.02 18.07 16.84
CA PHE A 288 -7.03 18.96 16.28
C PHE A 288 -6.49 20.40 16.28
N SER A 289 -5.94 20.82 17.39
CA SER A 289 -5.28 22.11 17.56
C SER A 289 -4.05 22.24 16.67
N THR A 290 -3.25 21.18 16.51
CA THR A 290 -2.14 21.14 15.55
C THR A 290 -2.64 21.31 14.11
N SER A 291 -3.71 20.60 13.69
CA SER A 291 -4.29 20.76 12.35
C SER A 291 -4.80 22.19 12.10
N ALA A 292 -5.42 22.82 13.11
CA ALA A 292 -5.84 24.21 13.03
C ALA A 292 -4.65 25.19 12.97
N ALA A 293 -3.56 24.92 13.70
CA ALA A 293 -2.34 25.73 13.65
C ALA A 293 -1.66 25.65 12.27
N ILE A 294 -1.56 24.45 11.70
CA ILE A 294 -1.06 24.23 10.33
C ILE A 294 -1.93 25.01 9.33
N SER A 295 -3.25 24.87 9.45
CA SER A 295 -4.20 25.53 8.55
C SER A 295 -4.05 27.06 8.59
N ARG A 296 -3.99 27.64 9.80
CA ARG A 296 -3.81 29.08 10.00
C ARG A 296 -2.50 29.62 9.47
N ALA A 297 -1.42 28.83 9.52
CA ALA A 297 -0.12 29.23 9.01
C ALA A 297 -0.02 29.16 7.48
N ALA A 298 -0.77 28.25 6.83
CA ALA A 298 -0.63 27.95 5.40
C ALA A 298 -1.77 28.48 4.52
N PHE A 299 -2.96 28.76 5.07
CA PHE A 299 -4.14 29.10 4.28
C PHE A 299 -4.81 30.40 4.73
N ALA A 300 -4.97 31.33 3.79
CA ALA A 300 -5.71 32.57 4.00
C ALA A 300 -7.23 32.32 4.07
N PRO A 301 -8.02 33.22 4.67
CA PRO A 301 -9.48 33.18 4.61
C PRO A 301 -10.02 33.19 3.17
N GLY A 302 -11.21 32.61 2.96
CA GLY A 302 -11.90 32.52 1.66
C GLY A 302 -11.49 31.30 0.82
N VAL A 303 -11.10 30.18 1.44
CA VAL A 303 -10.72 28.97 0.70
C VAL A 303 -11.91 28.38 -0.06
N LYS A 304 -11.68 27.83 -1.26
CA LYS A 304 -12.75 27.21 -2.05
C LYS A 304 -13.32 25.95 -1.38
N VAL A 305 -12.46 25.18 -0.72
CA VAL A 305 -12.83 23.96 -0.04
C VAL A 305 -12.02 23.78 1.25
N ALA A 306 -12.62 23.18 2.27
CA ALA A 306 -11.93 22.63 3.43
C ALA A 306 -12.26 21.13 3.54
N TYR A 307 -11.23 20.31 3.71
CA TYR A 307 -11.38 18.86 3.88
C TYR A 307 -11.42 18.52 5.36
N ILE A 308 -12.38 17.68 5.75
CA ILE A 308 -12.57 17.22 7.13
C ILE A 308 -12.38 15.71 7.17
N ALA A 309 -11.43 15.26 7.97
CA ALA A 309 -11.21 13.85 8.23
C ALA A 309 -11.27 13.58 9.74
N ASN A 310 -11.55 12.34 10.11
CA ASN A 310 -11.45 11.94 11.51
C ASN A 310 -9.96 11.83 11.90
N GLY A 311 -9.54 12.58 12.91
CA GLY A 311 -8.16 12.58 13.40
C GLY A 311 -7.78 11.31 14.16
N LEU A 312 -8.73 10.45 14.52
CA LEU A 312 -8.54 9.19 15.23
C LEU A 312 -8.51 7.98 14.29
N THR A 313 -9.14 8.07 13.11
CA THR A 313 -9.12 7.04 12.07
C THR A 313 -8.25 7.49 10.89
N PHE A 314 -6.99 7.03 10.90
CA PHE A 314 -5.85 7.61 10.17
C PHE A 314 -5.96 7.65 8.63
N VAL A 315 -6.85 6.85 8.02
CA VAL A 315 -6.68 6.43 6.62
C VAL A 315 -7.43 7.30 5.61
N ASP A 316 -8.55 7.90 6.01
CA ASP A 316 -9.35 8.73 5.09
C ASP A 316 -8.65 10.06 4.81
N ALA A 317 -7.95 10.61 5.82
CA ALA A 317 -7.11 11.80 5.69
C ALA A 317 -5.95 11.58 4.71
N LEU A 318 -5.39 10.36 4.67
CA LEU A 318 -4.20 10.06 3.89
C LEU A 318 -4.46 10.12 2.38
N SER A 319 -5.59 9.56 1.95
CA SER A 319 -6.00 9.60 0.54
C SER A 319 -6.43 11.01 0.11
N ALA A 320 -6.80 11.87 1.06
CA ALA A 320 -7.26 13.22 0.77
C ALA A 320 -6.18 14.27 0.76
N ALA A 321 -5.06 14.06 1.45
CA ALA A 321 -3.96 15.00 1.44
C ALA A 321 -3.46 15.37 0.02
N PRO A 322 -3.34 14.44 -0.96
CA PRO A 322 -3.04 14.80 -2.34
C PRO A 322 -4.09 15.71 -2.98
N VAL A 323 -5.38 15.39 -2.79
CA VAL A 323 -6.49 16.18 -3.34
C VAL A 323 -6.51 17.59 -2.73
N ALA A 324 -6.33 17.67 -1.41
CA ALA A 324 -6.28 18.94 -0.68
C ALA A 324 -5.06 19.78 -1.07
N GLY A 325 -3.89 19.15 -1.25
CA GLY A 325 -2.67 19.81 -1.72
C GLY A 325 -2.87 20.42 -3.11
N ARG A 326 -3.42 19.66 -4.05
CA ARG A 326 -3.77 20.13 -5.41
C ARG A 326 -4.76 21.30 -5.37
N ASP A 327 -5.83 21.16 -4.59
CA ASP A 327 -6.88 22.18 -4.50
C ASP A 327 -6.44 23.41 -3.69
N GLY A 328 -5.21 23.39 -3.14
CA GLY A 328 -4.66 24.45 -2.30
C GLY A 328 -5.49 24.65 -1.03
N ALA A 329 -6.02 23.56 -0.47
CA ALA A 329 -7.02 23.53 0.59
C ALA A 329 -6.49 22.86 1.88
N PRO A 330 -6.97 23.27 3.07
CA PRO A 330 -6.59 22.65 4.32
C PRO A 330 -7.26 21.29 4.53
N VAL A 331 -6.53 20.36 5.17
CA VAL A 331 -7.09 19.18 5.83
C VAL A 331 -7.18 19.42 7.34
N LEU A 332 -8.40 19.56 7.84
CA LEU A 332 -8.70 19.72 9.26
C LEU A 332 -9.19 18.41 9.87
N LEU A 333 -8.83 18.17 11.13
CA LEU A 333 -9.14 16.92 11.82
C LEU A 333 -10.32 17.11 12.78
N THR A 334 -11.26 16.16 12.81
CA THR A 334 -12.38 16.14 13.76
C THR A 334 -12.44 14.82 14.55
N GLN A 335 -13.35 14.72 15.51
CA GLN A 335 -13.71 13.46 16.17
C GLN A 335 -14.99 12.88 15.54
N THR A 336 -15.26 11.59 15.77
CA THR A 336 -16.49 10.94 15.28
C THR A 336 -17.76 11.66 15.71
N GLY A 337 -17.88 11.95 17.01
CA GLY A 337 -19.12 12.45 17.62
C GLY A 337 -19.15 13.95 17.92
N GLY A 338 -18.08 14.69 17.66
CA GLY A 338 -18.01 16.11 17.98
C GLY A 338 -17.00 16.89 17.16
N LEU A 339 -17.37 18.13 16.80
CA LEU A 339 -16.48 19.11 16.19
C LEU A 339 -15.65 19.82 17.28
N PRO A 340 -14.33 19.61 17.36
CA PRO A 340 -13.50 20.26 18.38
C PRO A 340 -13.50 21.78 18.23
N ALA A 341 -13.50 22.52 19.35
CA ALA A 341 -13.53 23.99 19.36
C ALA A 341 -12.41 24.66 18.53
N PRO A 342 -11.16 24.17 18.50
CA PRO A 342 -10.12 24.71 17.62
C PRO A 342 -10.48 24.64 16.14
N ILE A 343 -11.20 23.60 15.73
CA ILE A 343 -11.61 23.37 14.34
C ILE A 343 -12.80 24.26 13.98
N ALA A 344 -13.79 24.39 14.87
CA ALA A 344 -14.88 25.33 14.72
C ALA A 344 -14.36 26.77 14.54
N THR A 345 -13.40 27.18 15.37
CA THR A 345 -12.73 28.49 15.28
C THR A 345 -12.02 28.66 13.94
N GLU A 346 -11.30 27.63 13.50
CA GLU A 346 -10.55 27.68 12.26
C GLU A 346 -11.45 27.70 11.02
N LEU A 347 -12.58 26.97 11.03
CA LEU A 347 -13.58 27.04 9.96
C LEU A 347 -14.23 28.42 9.87
N ALA A 348 -14.53 29.05 11.01
CA ALA A 348 -15.02 30.43 11.05
C ALA A 348 -14.02 31.42 10.43
N ARG A 349 -12.72 31.25 10.71
CA ARG A 349 -11.64 32.07 10.13
C ARG A 349 -11.49 31.82 8.62
N LEU A 350 -11.46 30.54 8.22
CA LEU A 350 -11.24 30.11 6.84
C LEU A 350 -12.37 30.52 5.91
N ARG A 351 -13.62 30.57 6.39
CA ARG A 351 -14.82 30.86 5.58
C ARG A 351 -14.85 30.06 4.27
N PRO A 352 -14.82 28.71 4.35
CA PRO A 352 -14.73 27.88 3.15
C PRO A 352 -16.01 27.99 2.30
N ALA A 353 -15.88 27.97 0.97
CA ALA A 353 -17.07 27.95 0.10
C ALA A 353 -17.79 26.57 0.09
N LYS A 354 -17.05 25.50 0.41
CA LYS A 354 -17.56 24.13 0.57
C LYS A 354 -16.74 23.37 1.61
N ILE A 355 -17.38 22.45 2.34
CA ILE A 355 -16.71 21.49 3.20
C ILE A 355 -16.87 20.08 2.60
N VAL A 356 -15.78 19.31 2.56
CA VAL A 356 -15.81 17.91 2.13
C VAL A 356 -15.42 17.01 3.31
N ILE A 357 -16.37 16.22 3.78
CA ILE A 357 -16.13 15.17 4.79
C ILE A 357 -15.58 13.93 4.09
N LEU A 358 -14.55 13.36 4.70
CA LEU A 358 -13.89 12.14 4.26
C LEU A 358 -14.22 11.03 5.26
N GLY A 359 -14.68 9.90 4.72
CA GLY A 359 -15.15 8.77 5.52
C GLY A 359 -16.66 8.78 5.74
N ASP A 360 -17.14 7.62 6.19
CA ASP A 360 -18.56 7.34 6.41
C ASP A 360 -19.08 7.94 7.73
N GLY A 361 -20.34 7.64 8.06
CA GLY A 361 -20.97 8.09 9.31
C GLY A 361 -20.31 7.53 10.59
N ALA A 362 -19.66 6.37 10.50
CA ALA A 362 -18.90 5.79 11.61
C ALA A 362 -17.59 6.55 11.87
N SER A 363 -17.03 7.17 10.82
CA SER A 363 -15.83 7.99 10.90
C SER A 363 -16.17 9.43 11.31
N VAL A 364 -17.14 10.06 10.66
CA VAL A 364 -17.61 11.41 11.01
C VAL A 364 -19.12 11.37 11.05
N SER A 365 -19.71 11.49 12.25
CA SER A 365 -21.17 11.32 12.44
C SER A 365 -22.00 12.38 11.71
N SER A 366 -23.28 12.07 11.53
CA SER A 366 -24.27 13.02 11.02
C SER A 366 -24.42 14.26 11.93
N ALA A 367 -24.15 14.12 13.24
CA ALA A 367 -24.14 15.25 14.18
C ALA A 367 -23.01 16.23 13.86
N VAL A 368 -21.79 15.73 13.61
CA VAL A 368 -20.66 16.57 13.17
C VAL A 368 -20.95 17.17 11.80
N GLU A 369 -21.52 16.41 10.87
CA GLU A 369 -21.94 16.93 9.57
C GLU A 369 -22.95 18.08 9.69
N ALA A 370 -23.94 17.97 10.58
CA ALA A 370 -24.88 19.06 10.86
C ALA A 370 -24.19 20.30 11.45
N GLN A 371 -23.19 20.13 12.32
CA GLN A 371 -22.38 21.23 12.82
C GLN A 371 -21.56 21.88 11.71
N LEU A 372 -20.99 21.12 10.78
CA LEU A 372 -20.21 21.64 9.67
C LEU A 372 -21.06 22.44 8.67
N ARG A 373 -22.33 22.05 8.49
CA ARG A 373 -23.30 22.77 7.62
C ARG A 373 -23.57 24.21 8.03
N THR A 374 -23.26 24.59 9.27
CA THR A 374 -23.39 25.99 9.71
C THR A 374 -22.29 26.90 9.17
N TYR A 375 -21.19 26.32 8.67
CA TYR A 375 -20.05 27.06 8.12
C TYR A 375 -20.06 27.13 6.59
N ALA A 376 -20.49 26.05 5.91
CA ALA A 376 -20.56 25.97 4.45
C ALA A 376 -21.42 24.78 3.99
N PRO A 377 -21.84 24.71 2.71
CA PRO A 377 -22.37 23.49 2.12
C PRO A 377 -21.42 22.30 2.32
N VAL A 378 -21.97 21.15 2.73
CA VAL A 378 -21.20 19.95 3.05
C VAL A 378 -21.45 18.84 2.03
N GLU A 379 -20.37 18.23 1.55
CA GLU A 379 -20.35 17.02 0.75
C GLU A 379 -19.61 15.91 1.49
N ARG A 380 -20.04 14.66 1.35
CA ARG A 380 -19.36 13.49 1.95
C ARG A 380 -18.78 12.59 0.87
N ARG A 381 -17.54 12.15 1.06
CA ARG A 381 -16.82 11.19 0.21
C ARG A 381 -16.42 9.99 1.06
N SER A 382 -17.01 8.83 0.76
CA SER A 382 -16.77 7.58 1.50
C SER A 382 -16.95 6.37 0.59
N GLY A 383 -16.36 5.25 0.99
CA GLY A 383 -16.68 3.91 0.50
C GLY A 383 -16.74 2.92 1.67
N ASP A 384 -17.09 1.67 1.37
CA ASP A 384 -17.34 0.61 2.37
C ASP A 384 -16.15 0.33 3.30
N ASN A 385 -14.95 0.72 2.88
CA ASN A 385 -13.73 0.63 3.65
C ASN A 385 -12.73 1.68 3.17
N ARG A 386 -11.55 1.72 3.80
CA ARG A 386 -10.46 2.65 3.47
C ARG A 386 -10.02 2.59 2.00
N TYR A 387 -9.94 1.40 1.41
CA TYR A 387 -9.50 1.21 0.03
C TYR A 387 -10.57 1.71 -0.95
N ALA A 388 -11.84 1.40 -0.67
CA ALA A 388 -12.98 1.92 -1.43
C ALA A 388 -13.08 3.46 -1.32
N THR A 389 -12.84 4.03 -0.14
CA THR A 389 -12.80 5.50 0.07
C THR A 389 -11.69 6.15 -0.75
N SER A 390 -10.50 5.56 -0.76
CA SER A 390 -9.38 6.03 -1.58
C SER A 390 -9.69 6.01 -3.08
N ALA A 391 -10.26 4.90 -3.58
CA ALA A 391 -10.70 4.77 -4.97
C ALA A 391 -11.80 5.78 -5.33
N ALA A 392 -12.82 5.93 -4.48
CA ALA A 392 -13.92 6.86 -4.70
C ALA A 392 -13.46 8.32 -4.72
N LEU A 393 -12.54 8.68 -3.82
CA LEU A 393 -11.96 10.01 -3.77
C LEU A 393 -11.10 10.29 -5.00
N SER A 394 -10.30 9.31 -5.43
CA SER A 394 -9.54 9.40 -6.68
C SER A 394 -10.46 9.60 -7.89
N ARG A 395 -11.53 8.80 -7.99
CA ARG A 395 -12.50 8.87 -9.08
C ARG A 395 -13.21 10.22 -9.18
N ALA A 396 -13.53 10.81 -8.05
CA ALA A 396 -14.17 12.12 -7.99
C ALA A 396 -13.21 13.28 -8.30
N SER A 397 -11.89 13.05 -8.20
CA SER A 397 -10.90 14.12 -8.23
C SER A 397 -10.02 14.11 -9.47
N PHE A 398 -9.67 12.94 -10.03
CA PHE A 398 -8.64 12.84 -11.07
C PHE A 398 -9.16 12.25 -12.40
N PRO A 399 -8.74 12.80 -13.55
CA PRO A 399 -9.09 12.27 -14.87
C PRO A 399 -8.36 10.95 -15.16
N ALA A 400 -8.74 10.31 -16.27
CA ALA A 400 -7.98 9.19 -16.84
C ALA A 400 -6.70 9.68 -17.56
N GLY A 401 -5.81 8.76 -17.91
CA GLY A 401 -4.58 9.03 -18.65
C GLY A 401 -3.51 9.75 -17.82
N LEU A 402 -3.40 9.42 -16.53
CA LEU A 402 -2.42 10.08 -15.66
C LEU A 402 -0.98 9.59 -15.95
N PRO A 403 0.03 10.47 -15.92
CA PRO A 403 1.41 10.05 -16.16
C PRO A 403 1.95 9.15 -15.04
N VAL A 404 1.44 9.31 -13.82
CA VAL A 404 1.85 8.53 -12.65
C VAL A 404 0.71 8.38 -11.65
N VAL A 405 0.63 7.21 -11.01
CA VAL A 405 -0.19 6.99 -9.81
C VAL A 405 0.69 6.45 -8.70
N TYR A 406 0.53 6.98 -7.49
CA TYR A 406 1.24 6.49 -6.31
C TYR A 406 0.40 5.42 -5.60
N VAL A 407 1.04 4.33 -5.17
CA VAL A 407 0.41 3.27 -4.38
C VAL A 407 1.18 3.10 -3.08
N ALA A 408 0.48 3.18 -1.95
CA ALA A 408 1.06 2.99 -0.63
C ALA A 408 0.30 1.95 0.19
N ASN A 409 0.88 1.52 1.31
CA ASN A 409 0.22 0.60 2.23
C ASN A 409 -0.81 1.31 3.12
N GLY A 410 -2.06 0.86 3.09
CA GLY A 410 -3.19 1.40 3.87
C GLY A 410 -3.31 0.89 5.32
N GLN A 411 -2.37 0.05 5.77
CA GLN A 411 -2.32 -0.56 7.10
C GLN A 411 -1.25 0.11 7.97
N THR A 412 -0.05 0.36 7.44
CA THR A 412 1.09 1.01 8.13
C THR A 412 1.16 2.51 7.87
N ASN A 413 0.65 2.99 6.72
CA ASN A 413 0.34 4.39 6.36
C ASN A 413 1.49 5.43 6.36
N VAL A 414 2.65 5.16 6.96
CA VAL A 414 3.70 6.18 7.14
C VAL A 414 4.35 6.60 5.82
N ASP A 415 4.59 5.67 4.91
CA ASP A 415 5.26 5.98 3.63
C ASP A 415 4.41 6.88 2.72
N ALA A 416 3.08 6.74 2.83
CA ALA A 416 2.13 7.56 2.10
C ALA A 416 2.18 9.04 2.54
N LEU A 417 2.56 9.34 3.78
CA LEU A 417 2.64 10.71 4.29
C LEU A 417 3.70 11.53 3.58
N SER A 418 4.83 10.91 3.26
CA SER A 418 5.93 11.60 2.55
C SER A 418 5.62 11.77 1.06
N ALA A 419 4.76 10.92 0.51
CA ALA A 419 4.35 11.00 -0.89
C ALA A 419 3.12 11.89 -1.13
N ALA A 420 2.27 12.10 -0.12
CA ALA A 420 1.08 12.94 -0.27
C ALA A 420 1.39 14.38 -0.74
N PRO A 421 2.42 15.09 -0.23
CA PRO A 421 2.83 16.39 -0.76
C PRO A 421 3.25 16.31 -2.23
N VAL A 422 4.02 15.27 -2.59
CA VAL A 422 4.48 15.03 -3.96
C VAL A 422 3.29 14.83 -4.90
N ALA A 423 2.32 14.03 -4.47
CA ALA A 423 1.14 13.72 -5.24
C ALA A 423 0.23 14.93 -5.40
N GLY A 424 0.06 15.75 -4.34
CA GLY A 424 -0.66 17.02 -4.42
C GLY A 424 0.00 18.01 -5.37
N MET A 425 1.33 18.18 -5.28
CA MET A 425 2.11 19.03 -6.17
C MET A 425 2.05 18.56 -7.65
N LYS A 426 2.05 17.25 -7.89
CA LYS A 426 1.95 16.66 -9.24
C LYS A 426 0.51 16.50 -9.73
N GLU A 427 -0.48 16.86 -8.92
CA GLU A 427 -1.90 16.72 -9.22
C GLU A 427 -2.33 15.27 -9.55
N VAL A 428 -1.79 14.29 -8.83
CA VAL A 428 -2.06 12.85 -9.02
C VAL A 428 -2.54 12.19 -7.72
N PRO A 429 -3.24 11.04 -7.79
CA PRO A 429 -3.71 10.35 -6.59
C PRO A 429 -2.59 9.57 -5.88
N VAL A 430 -2.76 9.42 -4.57
CA VAL A 430 -2.19 8.31 -3.80
C VAL A 430 -3.31 7.33 -3.51
N LEU A 431 -3.24 6.15 -4.13
CA LEU A 431 -4.10 5.02 -3.83
C LEU A 431 -3.47 4.19 -2.71
N ILE A 432 -4.30 3.64 -1.83
CA ILE A 432 -3.83 2.75 -0.77
C ILE A 432 -4.19 1.30 -1.07
N SER A 433 -3.26 0.39 -0.79
CA SER A 433 -3.38 -1.06 -1.01
C SER A 433 -3.07 -1.84 0.27
N GLN A 434 -3.26 -3.15 0.25
CA GLN A 434 -2.77 -4.06 1.30
C GLN A 434 -1.34 -4.51 1.01
N THR A 435 -0.66 -5.07 2.01
CA THR A 435 0.69 -5.61 1.85
C THR A 435 0.76 -6.73 0.80
N SER A 436 -0.18 -7.67 0.84
CA SER A 436 -0.11 -8.92 0.06
C SER A 436 -1.12 -9.00 -1.09
N SER A 437 -1.98 -8.00 -1.27
CA SER A 437 -3.01 -8.00 -2.30
C SER A 437 -3.41 -6.58 -2.72
N VAL A 438 -3.85 -6.43 -3.97
CA VAL A 438 -4.48 -5.20 -4.45
C VAL A 438 -5.99 -5.35 -4.30
N PRO A 439 -6.67 -4.53 -3.48
CA PRO A 439 -8.13 -4.58 -3.36
C PRO A 439 -8.81 -4.33 -4.72
N PRO A 440 -9.95 -4.98 -5.03
CA PRO A 440 -10.62 -4.84 -6.32
C PRO A 440 -10.93 -3.39 -6.70
N TRP A 441 -11.40 -2.57 -5.75
CA TRP A 441 -11.67 -1.14 -5.98
C TRP A 441 -10.43 -0.35 -6.46
N ILE A 442 -9.25 -0.75 -6.00
CA ILE A 442 -7.98 -0.12 -6.39
C ILE A 442 -7.57 -0.58 -7.78
N LEU A 443 -7.77 -1.85 -8.13
CA LEU A 443 -7.53 -2.35 -9.49
C LEU A 443 -8.44 -1.66 -10.50
N ASP A 444 -9.72 -1.54 -10.19
CA ASP A 444 -10.69 -0.88 -11.09
C ASP A 444 -10.40 0.60 -11.25
N GLU A 445 -9.96 1.26 -10.17
CA GLU A 445 -9.55 2.65 -10.24
C GLU A 445 -8.24 2.84 -11.00
N LEU A 446 -7.25 1.98 -10.81
CA LEU A 446 -6.01 2.00 -11.60
C LEU A 446 -6.28 1.79 -13.10
N ARG A 447 -7.18 0.87 -13.47
CA ARG A 447 -7.60 0.69 -14.86
C ARG A 447 -8.30 1.92 -15.43
N ARG A 448 -9.15 2.58 -14.63
CA ARG A 448 -9.81 3.83 -15.03
C ARG A 448 -8.80 4.97 -15.22
N LEU A 449 -7.82 5.07 -14.32
CA LEU A 449 -6.79 6.10 -14.34
C LEU A 449 -5.82 5.93 -15.51
N ASP A 450 -5.66 4.70 -16.02
CA ASP A 450 -4.76 4.34 -17.13
C ASP A 450 -3.36 4.96 -16.96
N PRO A 451 -2.65 4.63 -15.87
CA PRO A 451 -1.42 5.32 -15.53
C PRO A 451 -0.26 4.94 -16.44
N GLY A 452 0.51 5.93 -16.91
CA GLY A 452 1.76 5.67 -17.64
C GLY A 452 2.80 4.92 -16.80
N LYS A 453 2.80 5.13 -15.48
CA LYS A 453 3.56 4.33 -14.51
C LYS A 453 2.91 4.32 -13.13
N ILE A 454 3.21 3.29 -12.34
CA ILE A 454 2.82 3.20 -10.94
C ILE A 454 4.07 3.33 -10.07
N VAL A 455 4.00 4.18 -9.04
CA VAL A 455 5.06 4.30 -8.04
C VAL A 455 4.59 3.70 -6.73
N VAL A 456 5.19 2.58 -6.34
CA VAL A 456 4.94 1.91 -5.06
C VAL A 456 5.83 2.52 -3.98
N LEU A 457 5.23 2.84 -2.84
CA LEU A 457 5.85 3.51 -1.71
C LEU A 457 6.05 2.53 -0.56
N GLY A 458 7.28 2.47 -0.06
CA GLY A 458 7.67 1.55 1.01
C GLY A 458 8.37 0.29 0.51
N ASP A 459 8.98 -0.42 1.45
CA ASP A 459 9.73 -1.64 1.22
C ASP A 459 8.81 -2.84 0.88
N THR A 460 9.41 -4.03 0.72
CA THR A 460 8.67 -5.27 0.43
C THR A 460 7.81 -5.76 1.59
N ASN A 461 8.05 -5.31 2.82
CA ASN A 461 7.19 -5.60 3.97
C ASN A 461 5.94 -4.71 3.97
N SER A 462 6.04 -3.54 3.37
CA SER A 462 4.92 -2.59 3.22
C SER A 462 4.08 -2.92 2.00
N ILE A 463 4.69 -3.10 0.82
CA ILE A 463 4.00 -3.55 -0.39
C ILE A 463 4.80 -4.71 -0.99
N GLY A 464 4.23 -5.91 -0.92
CA GLY A 464 4.89 -7.15 -1.31
C GLY A 464 5.14 -7.28 -2.82
N ALA A 465 6.00 -8.24 -3.19
CA ALA A 465 6.33 -8.51 -4.60
C ALA A 465 5.08 -8.88 -5.43
N GLY A 466 4.22 -9.76 -4.93
CA GLY A 466 2.98 -10.13 -5.62
C GLY A 466 2.02 -8.96 -5.88
N VAL A 467 2.04 -7.92 -5.04
CA VAL A 467 1.30 -6.67 -5.31
C VAL A 467 1.94 -5.93 -6.49
N VAL A 468 3.27 -5.76 -6.51
CA VAL A 468 3.98 -5.14 -7.65
C VAL A 468 3.71 -5.90 -8.95
N ASP A 469 3.74 -7.22 -8.91
CA ASP A 469 3.49 -8.07 -10.08
C ASP A 469 2.05 -7.92 -10.57
N THR A 470 1.08 -7.81 -9.65
CA THR A 470 -0.32 -7.51 -9.99
C THR A 470 -0.44 -6.12 -10.64
N LEU A 471 0.20 -5.10 -10.05
CA LEU A 471 0.17 -3.72 -10.55
C LEU A 471 0.84 -3.60 -11.93
N SER A 472 1.87 -4.40 -12.22
CA SER A 472 2.54 -4.39 -13.52
C SER A 472 1.65 -4.89 -14.67
N ARG A 473 0.54 -5.57 -14.37
CA ARG A 473 -0.32 -6.26 -15.35
C ARG A 473 -1.71 -5.64 -15.52
N ILE A 474 -1.90 -4.41 -15.07
CA ILE A 474 -3.23 -3.78 -15.10
C ILE A 474 -3.69 -3.29 -16.50
N GLY A 475 -2.78 -3.22 -17.48
CA GLY A 475 -2.99 -2.57 -18.79
C GLY A 475 -3.57 -3.43 -19.92
#